data_AF-A0A523YDH8-F1
#
_entry.id   AF-A0A523YDH8-F1
#
_cell.length_a   1.000
_cell.length_b   1.000
_cell.length_c   1.000
_cell.angle_alpha   90.00
_cell.angle_beta   90.00
_cell.angle_gamma   90.00
#
_symmetry.space_group_name_H-M   'P 1'
#
loop_
_entity.id
_entity.type
_entity.pdbx_description
1 polymer ?
#
loop_
_entity_poly.entity_id
_entity_poly.type
_entity_poly.pdbx_seq_one_letter_code
_entity_poly.pdbx_strand_id
1 'polypeptide(L)'
;MIDRMIDRKIDEVLWYSPVGGIVRPDIVWGEVTQWLAEKRRIGLPKGGDFEVSFDDDANSIEIVPIETGIPRRVSREEWRRFGDRFNEVKKKGYDPLRPGHYADITHNSSYLVAILKELGYSE
;
A
#
# COMPACT_ATOMS: atom_id res chain seq x y z
N MET A 1 25.28 17.64 -29.70
CA MET A 1 25.03 18.45 -28.48
C MET A 1 23.80 17.84 -27.84
N ILE A 2 24.00 16.73 -27.12
CA ILE A 2 22.98 15.74 -26.76
C ILE A 2 22.84 15.74 -25.24
N ASP A 3 21.58 15.62 -24.79
CA ASP A 3 21.13 15.22 -23.46
C ASP A 3 21.84 15.80 -22.23
N ARG A 4 21.33 16.93 -21.77
CA ARG A 4 21.41 17.30 -20.35
C ARG A 4 20.09 17.90 -19.90
N MET A 5 19.05 17.09 -19.77
CA MET A 5 17.84 17.50 -19.02
C MET A 5 16.93 16.34 -18.57
N ILE A 6 17.47 15.12 -18.41
CA ILE A 6 16.76 14.00 -17.79
C ILE A 6 17.70 13.30 -16.81
N ASP A 7 18.10 13.99 -15.73
CA ASP A 7 19.00 13.38 -14.74
C ASP A 7 18.72 13.86 -13.31
N ARG A 8 17.43 13.99 -12.96
CA ARG A 8 17.02 14.39 -11.60
C ARG A 8 15.60 13.95 -11.20
N LYS A 9 15.15 12.79 -11.68
CA LYS A 9 13.83 12.21 -11.31
C LYS A 9 13.84 10.71 -11.00
N ILE A 10 15.02 10.10 -10.89
CA ILE A 10 15.17 8.67 -10.56
C ILE A 10 16.18 8.55 -9.41
N ASP A 11 15.97 9.31 -8.33
CA ASP A 11 16.68 9.05 -7.09
C ASP A 11 15.99 7.87 -6.38
N GLU A 12 16.58 6.70 -6.63
CA GLU A 12 16.92 5.69 -5.63
C GLU A 12 15.91 5.44 -4.50
N VAL A 13 15.13 4.35 -4.63
CA VAL A 13 15.30 3.19 -3.74
C VAL A 13 14.91 1.91 -4.49
N LEU A 14 15.80 1.41 -5.36
CA LEU A 14 15.81 0.01 -5.75
C LEU A 14 16.65 -0.73 -4.70
N TRP A 15 16.00 -1.33 -3.70
CA TRP A 15 16.70 -2.19 -2.74
C TRP A 15 17.27 -3.41 -3.47
N TYR A 16 18.59 -3.44 -3.65
CA TYR A 16 19.33 -4.59 -4.13
C TYR A 16 19.29 -5.71 -3.08
N SER A 17 18.73 -6.86 -3.43
CA SER A 17 18.92 -8.12 -2.69
C SER A 17 20.05 -8.92 -3.37
N PRO A 18 21.05 -9.42 -2.64
CA PRO A 18 22.17 -10.19 -3.21
C PRO A 18 21.80 -11.62 -3.66
N VAL A 19 20.52 -11.98 -3.63
CA VAL A 19 20.01 -13.26 -4.13
C VAL A 19 19.05 -12.96 -5.28
N GLY A 20 19.41 -13.40 -6.48
CA GLY A 20 18.81 -13.04 -7.76
C GLY A 20 17.28 -12.95 -7.76
N GLY A 21 16.81 -11.75 -8.10
CA GLY A 21 15.41 -11.42 -8.31
C GLY A 21 15.10 -10.04 -7.76
N ILE A 22 14.88 -9.07 -8.64
CA ILE A 22 14.28 -7.79 -8.25
C ILE A 22 12.86 -8.10 -7.79
N VAL A 23 12.67 -8.37 -6.51
CA VAL A 23 11.34 -8.42 -5.91
C VAL A 23 10.99 -6.96 -5.68
N ARG A 24 10.48 -6.29 -6.72
CA ARG A 24 9.75 -5.05 -6.49
C ARG A 24 8.68 -5.38 -5.46
N PRO A 25 8.44 -4.56 -4.44
CA PRO A 25 7.19 -4.70 -3.74
C PRO A 25 6.12 -4.54 -4.81
N ASP A 26 5.36 -5.61 -5.09
CA ASP A 26 4.30 -5.57 -6.10
C ASP A 26 3.35 -4.40 -5.79
N ILE A 27 3.32 -3.93 -4.55
CA ILE A 27 2.59 -2.77 -4.03
C ILE A 27 3.49 -1.53 -3.95
N VAL A 28 3.35 -0.61 -4.90
CA VAL A 28 4.17 0.60 -4.98
C VAL A 28 3.49 1.76 -4.26
N TRP A 29 4.19 2.41 -3.32
CA TRP A 29 3.68 3.60 -2.60
C TRP A 29 3.18 4.69 -3.55
N GLY A 30 3.95 4.99 -4.60
CA GLY A 30 3.56 6.00 -5.59
C GLY A 30 2.26 5.69 -6.33
N GLU A 31 2.01 4.41 -6.64
CA GLU A 31 0.78 3.99 -7.31
C GLU A 31 -0.44 4.16 -6.40
N VAL A 32 -0.33 3.71 -5.14
CA VAL A 32 -1.44 3.88 -4.18
C VAL A 32 -1.69 5.35 -3.87
N THR A 33 -0.65 6.18 -3.68
CA THR A 33 -0.85 7.60 -3.37
C THR A 33 -1.42 8.36 -4.56
N GLN A 34 -1.01 8.02 -5.79
CA GLN A 34 -1.60 8.59 -7.00
C GLN A 34 -3.07 8.20 -7.13
N TRP A 35 -3.41 6.94 -6.85
CA TRP A 35 -4.79 6.48 -6.86
C TRP A 35 -5.64 7.16 -5.77
N LEU A 36 -5.04 7.44 -4.61
CA LEU A 36 -5.64 8.14 -3.47
C LEU A 36 -5.52 9.67 -3.50
N ALA A 37 -5.07 10.25 -4.63
CA ALA A 37 -5.04 11.70 -4.80
C ALA A 37 -6.44 12.32 -4.70
N GLU A 38 -7.46 11.54 -5.05
CA GLU A 38 -8.87 11.85 -4.76
C GLU A 38 -9.36 10.99 -3.61
N LYS A 39 -10.20 11.57 -2.74
CA LYS A 39 -10.88 10.82 -1.69
C LYS A 39 -11.81 9.78 -2.32
N ARG A 40 -11.72 8.53 -1.84
CA ARG A 40 -12.51 7.39 -2.30
C ARG A 40 -13.30 6.77 -1.17
N ARG A 41 -14.41 6.11 -1.51
CA ARG A 41 -15.20 5.29 -0.60
C ARG A 41 -15.09 3.83 -1.03
N ILE A 42 -14.72 2.96 -0.10
CA ILE A 42 -14.49 1.53 -0.34
C ILE A 42 -15.32 0.72 0.65
N GLY A 43 -15.91 -0.38 0.16
CA GLY A 43 -16.65 -1.33 0.99
C GLY A 43 -15.75 -2.46 1.51
N LEU A 44 -15.95 -2.87 2.76
CA LEU A 44 -15.34 -4.09 3.29
C LEU A 44 -16.26 -5.30 3.07
N PRO A 45 -15.74 -6.48 2.66
CA PRO A 45 -16.57 -7.68 2.52
C PRO A 45 -17.27 -8.11 3.82
N LYS A 46 -16.63 -7.83 4.95
CA LYS A 46 -17.16 -8.02 6.30
C LYS A 46 -16.86 -6.75 7.10
N GLY A 47 -17.77 -5.79 7.05
CA GLY A 47 -17.64 -4.48 7.70
C GLY A 47 -18.52 -3.43 7.03
N GLY A 48 -18.48 -2.21 7.54
CA GLY A 48 -19.05 -1.04 6.86
C GLY A 48 -18.07 -0.42 5.85
N ASP A 49 -18.57 0.59 5.13
CA ASP A 49 -17.75 1.39 4.22
C ASP A 49 -16.74 2.25 4.99
N PHE A 50 -15.69 2.66 4.29
CA PHE A 50 -14.73 3.64 4.77
C PHE A 50 -14.35 4.62 3.67
N GLU A 51 -14.01 5.83 4.07
CA GLU A 51 -13.34 6.79 3.21
C GLU A 51 -11.83 6.61 3.31
N VAL A 52 -11.14 6.81 2.20
CA VAL A 52 -9.68 6.78 2.14
C VAL A 52 -9.15 7.89 1.24
N SER A 53 -8.09 8.54 1.67
CA SER A 53 -7.37 9.58 0.91
C SER A 53 -5.90 9.61 1.28
N PHE A 54 -5.08 10.23 0.43
CA PHE A 54 -3.70 10.53 0.77
C PHE A 54 -3.60 11.94 1.37
N ASP A 55 -2.98 12.03 2.56
CA ASP A 55 -2.60 13.27 3.22
C ASP A 55 -1.14 13.58 2.84
N ASP A 56 -0.95 14.54 1.93
CA ASP A 56 0.36 14.94 1.41
C ASP A 56 1.22 15.62 2.49
N ASP A 57 0.61 16.42 3.36
CA ASP A 57 1.30 17.12 4.45
C ASP A 57 1.87 16.13 5.48
N ALA A 58 1.07 15.11 5.83
CA ALA A 58 1.50 14.05 6.76
C ALA A 58 2.25 12.90 6.06
N ASN A 59 2.30 12.88 4.72
CA ASN A 59 2.79 11.78 3.91
C ASN A 59 2.24 10.41 4.38
N SER A 60 0.91 10.35 4.53
CA SER A 60 0.22 9.19 5.09
C SER A 60 -1.11 8.91 4.40
N ILE A 61 -1.54 7.66 4.40
CA ILE A 61 -2.88 7.28 3.98
C ILE A 61 -3.82 7.49 5.18
N GLU A 62 -4.85 8.30 5.00
CA GLU A 62 -5.90 8.49 5.98
C GLU A 62 -7.10 7.61 5.63
N ILE A 63 -7.55 6.82 6.61
CA ILE A 63 -8.68 5.89 6.52
C ILE A 63 -9.70 6.29 7.57
N VAL A 64 -10.93 6.58 7.15
CA VAL A 64 -12.01 6.98 8.04
C VAL A 64 -13.18 6.00 7.90
N PRO A 65 -13.33 5.03 8.82
CA PRO A 65 -14.49 4.14 8.82
C PRO A 65 -15.77 4.93 9.04
N ILE A 66 -16.75 4.81 8.14
CA ILE A 66 -18.00 5.60 8.18
C ILE A 66 -18.76 5.39 9.49
N GLU A 67 -18.75 4.16 10.01
CA GLU A 67 -19.44 3.80 11.26
C GLU A 67 -18.93 4.58 12.48
N THR A 68 -17.62 4.79 12.56
CA THR A 68 -16.99 5.38 13.77
C THR A 68 -16.60 6.83 13.58
N GLY A 69 -16.31 7.25 12.35
CA GLY A 69 -15.76 8.58 12.05
C GLY A 69 -14.34 8.83 12.61
N ILE A 70 -13.70 7.83 13.24
CA ILE A 70 -12.38 7.98 13.86
C ILE A 70 -11.30 7.74 12.79
N PRO A 71 -10.48 8.75 12.45
CA PRO A 71 -9.45 8.61 11.44
C PRO A 71 -8.35 7.67 11.92
N ARG A 72 -7.85 6.86 10.98
CA ARG A 72 -6.70 5.97 11.13
C ARG A 72 -5.68 6.36 10.10
N ARG A 73 -4.41 6.45 10.50
CA ARG A 73 -3.32 6.87 9.62
C ARG A 73 -2.36 5.72 9.40
N VAL A 74 -1.93 5.57 8.16
CA VAL A 74 -0.96 4.56 7.74
C VAL A 74 0.19 5.29 7.08
N SER A 75 1.36 5.23 7.72
CA SER A 75 2.56 5.88 7.20
C SER A 75 3.14 5.12 6.01
N ARG A 76 4.01 5.80 5.25
CA ARG A 76 4.82 5.15 4.20
C ARG A 76 5.62 3.96 4.73
N GLU A 77 6.11 4.02 5.96
CA GLU A 77 6.89 2.95 6.55
C GLU A 77 6.02 1.73 6.89
N GLU A 78 4.85 1.96 7.48
CA GLU A 78 3.87 0.90 7.77
C GLU A 78 3.41 0.22 6.47
N TRP A 79 3.12 1.01 5.44
CA TRP A 79 2.80 0.50 4.10
C TRP A 79 3.92 -0.35 3.51
N ARG A 80 5.18 0.08 3.67
CA ARG A 80 6.34 -0.72 3.23
C ARG A 80 6.39 -2.07 3.94
N ARG A 81 6.25 -2.10 5.28
CA ARG A 81 6.26 -3.36 6.05
C ARG A 81 5.11 -4.28 5.63
N PHE A 82 3.94 -3.71 5.37
CA PHE A 82 2.79 -4.43 4.84
C PHE A 82 3.10 -5.02 3.45
N GLY A 83 3.71 -4.25 2.55
CA GLY A 83 4.14 -4.71 1.23
C GLY A 83 5.19 -5.82 1.28
N ASP A 84 6.20 -5.69 2.15
CA ASP A 84 7.21 -6.73 2.37
C ASP A 84 6.56 -8.04 2.82
N ARG A 85 5.64 -7.95 3.80
CA ARG A 85 4.88 -9.09 4.29
C ARG A 85 3.99 -9.71 3.21
N PHE A 86 3.34 -8.89 2.39
CA PHE A 86 2.52 -9.35 1.27
C PHE A 86 3.31 -10.24 0.32
N ASN A 87 4.53 -9.82 -0.04
CA ASN A 87 5.42 -10.59 -0.91
C ASN A 87 5.89 -11.88 -0.25
N GLU A 88 6.16 -11.88 1.06
CA GLU A 88 6.51 -13.10 1.78
C GLU A 88 5.37 -14.13 1.77
N VAL A 89 4.13 -13.68 2.00
CA VAL A 89 2.94 -14.53 1.99
C VAL A 89 2.74 -15.15 0.60
N LYS A 90 2.84 -14.32 -0.45
CA LYS A 90 2.78 -14.75 -1.86
C LYS A 90 3.88 -15.77 -2.21
N LYS A 91 5.13 -15.51 -1.81
CA LYS A 91 6.27 -16.43 -2.04
C LYS A 91 6.09 -17.79 -1.35
N LYS A 92 5.36 -17.83 -0.24
CA LYS A 92 5.03 -19.07 0.49
C LYS A 92 3.84 -19.83 -0.10
N GLY A 93 3.20 -19.31 -1.16
CA GLY A 93 2.04 -19.93 -1.79
C GLY A 93 0.73 -19.76 -1.01
N TYR A 94 0.67 -18.80 -0.08
CA TYR A 94 -0.55 -18.43 0.62
C TYR A 94 -1.23 -17.25 -0.09
N ASP A 95 -2.55 -17.14 0.08
CA ASP A 95 -3.36 -16.01 -0.39
C ASP A 95 -2.97 -14.72 0.39
N PRO A 96 -2.32 -13.74 -0.26
CA PRO A 96 -1.87 -12.51 0.40
C PRO A 96 -3.02 -11.52 0.62
N LEU A 97 -4.22 -11.75 0.09
CA LEU A 97 -5.39 -10.89 0.30
C LEU A 97 -6.21 -11.30 1.53
N ARG A 98 -5.60 -12.05 2.46
CA ARG A 98 -6.17 -12.33 3.78
C ARG A 98 -5.61 -11.36 4.83
N PRO A 99 -6.46 -10.51 5.45
CA PRO A 99 -6.03 -9.55 6.47
C PRO A 99 -5.30 -10.17 7.66
N GLY A 100 -5.59 -11.44 7.99
CA GLY A 100 -4.99 -12.16 9.11
C GLY A 100 -3.48 -12.36 9.01
N HIS A 101 -2.87 -12.26 7.81
CA HIS A 101 -1.42 -12.41 7.64
C HIS A 101 -0.59 -11.21 8.12
N TYR A 102 -1.26 -10.11 8.49
CA TYR A 102 -0.66 -8.81 8.77
C TYR A 102 -0.95 -8.31 10.19
N ALA A 103 -1.54 -9.13 11.06
CA ALA A 103 -1.98 -8.72 12.39
C ALA A 103 -0.84 -8.25 13.30
N ASP A 104 0.38 -8.73 13.05
CA ASP A 104 1.63 -8.32 13.70
C ASP A 104 2.27 -7.06 13.08
N ILE A 105 1.82 -6.67 11.89
CA ILE A 105 2.32 -5.50 11.15
C ILE A 105 1.45 -4.28 11.38
N THR A 106 0.12 -4.44 11.33
CA THR A 106 -0.83 -3.34 11.36
C THR A 106 -2.22 -3.78 11.81
N HIS A 107 -2.87 -2.92 12.61
CA HIS A 107 -4.29 -3.06 12.97
C HIS A 107 -5.24 -2.59 11.85
N ASN A 108 -4.70 -2.07 10.74
CA ASN A 108 -5.45 -1.57 9.59
C ASN A 108 -5.52 -2.57 8.43
N SER A 109 -5.06 -3.81 8.64
CA SER A 109 -4.83 -4.80 7.57
C SER A 109 -6.05 -5.05 6.68
N SER A 110 -7.26 -5.08 7.25
CA SER A 110 -8.49 -5.25 6.48
C SER A 110 -8.72 -4.12 5.47
N TYR A 111 -8.43 -2.87 5.85
CA TYR A 111 -8.55 -1.71 4.97
C TYR A 111 -7.47 -1.73 3.89
N LEU A 112 -6.22 -2.04 4.26
CA LEU A 112 -5.11 -2.10 3.31
C LEU A 112 -5.34 -3.15 2.24
N VAL A 113 -5.78 -4.35 2.63
CA VAL A 113 -6.15 -5.42 1.69
C VAL A 113 -7.30 -4.97 0.78
N ALA A 114 -8.30 -4.27 1.29
CA ALA A 114 -9.40 -3.77 0.47
C ALA A 114 -8.92 -2.74 -0.57
N ILE A 115 -8.02 -1.83 -0.19
CA ILE A 115 -7.38 -0.88 -1.13
C ILE A 115 -6.64 -1.64 -2.24
N LEU A 116 -5.90 -2.70 -1.92
CA LEU A 116 -5.24 -3.52 -2.93
C LEU A 116 -6.22 -4.18 -3.90
N LYS A 117 -7.35 -4.70 -3.40
CA LYS A 117 -8.37 -5.30 -4.27
C LYS A 117 -8.94 -4.29 -5.27
N GLU A 118 -9.20 -3.07 -4.81
CA GLU A 118 -9.66 -1.96 -5.67
C GLU A 118 -8.60 -1.53 -6.69
N LEU A 119 -7.32 -1.64 -6.34
CA LEU A 119 -6.20 -1.43 -7.26
C LEU A 119 -6.01 -2.58 -8.27
N GLY A 120 -6.81 -3.66 -8.19
CA GLY A 120 -6.77 -4.79 -9.13
C GLY A 120 -5.81 -5.91 -8.73
N TYR A 121 -5.27 -5.91 -7.50
CA TYR A 121 -4.49 -7.03 -7.01
C TYR A 121 -5.41 -8.24 -6.80
N SER A 122 -5.04 -9.37 -7.37
CA SER A 122 -5.75 -10.64 -7.30
C SER A 122 -4.86 -11.73 -6.69
N GLU A 123 -5.51 -12.82 -6.26
CA GLU A 123 -4.88 -14.02 -5.69
C GLU A 123 -3.88 -14.69 -6.66
#